data_AF-A0A8X6SR23-F1
#
_entry.id   AF-A0A8X6SR23-F1
#
_cell.length_a   1.000
_cell.length_b   1.000
_cell.length_c   1.000
_cell.angle_alpha   90.00
_cell.angle_beta   90.00
_cell.angle_gamma   90.00
#
_symmetry.space_group_name_H-M   'P 1'
#
loop_
_entity.id
_entity.type
_entity.pdbx_description
1 polymer ?
#
loop_
_entity_poly.entity_id
_entity_poly.type
_entity_poly.pdbx_seq_one_letter_code
_entity_poly.pdbx_strand_id
1 'polypeptide(L)'
;MSSCIFMIWQESWSQQLDNKLHSVKPVIGTWPVIPMQRTDVKLTRLRIGHIRFTHWHLLLGENAPQCPSCKDSYTVKHILVDCPVFNHYCITFFGSSHLTLSDLVGEIPHQNLFAFIRKTGFLYLI
;
A
#
# COMPACT_ATOMS: atom_id res chain seq x y z
N MET A 1 4.54 -32.00 11.41
CA MET A 1 3.15 -31.80 10.96
C MET A 1 2.83 -30.35 10.57
N SER A 2 3.45 -29.32 11.16
CA SER A 2 3.17 -27.90 10.84
C SER A 2 3.61 -27.44 9.43
N SER A 3 4.62 -28.07 8.83
CA SER A 3 5.16 -27.69 7.51
C SER A 3 4.17 -27.91 6.35
N CYS A 4 3.37 -28.99 6.40
CA CYS A 4 2.42 -29.30 5.33
C CYS A 4 1.25 -28.29 5.28
N ILE A 5 0.75 -27.89 6.45
CA ILE A 5 -0.26 -26.82 6.56
C ILE A 5 0.28 -25.51 6.00
N PHE A 6 1.51 -25.14 6.35
CA PHE A 6 2.14 -23.93 5.81
C PHE A 6 2.24 -23.96 4.28
N MET A 7 2.66 -25.09 3.70
CA MET A 7 2.76 -25.23 2.24
C MET A 7 1.40 -25.06 1.54
N ILE A 8 0.33 -25.68 2.07
CA ILE A 8 -1.02 -25.56 1.51
C ILE A 8 -1.49 -24.09 1.53
N TRP A 9 -1.27 -23.39 2.64
CA TRP A 9 -1.62 -21.98 2.73
C TRP A 9 -0.78 -21.13 1.78
N GLN A 10 0.52 -21.38 1.70
CA GLN A 10 1.42 -20.65 0.80
C GLN A 10 1.03 -20.87 -0.66
N GLU A 11 0.68 -22.09 -1.05
CA GLU A 11 0.18 -22.41 -2.39
C GLU A 11 -1.11 -21.63 -2.69
N SER A 12 -2.11 -21.69 -1.79
CA SER A 12 -3.35 -20.92 -1.94
C SER A 12 -3.12 -19.41 -2.01
N TRP A 13 -2.13 -18.91 -1.27
CA TRP A 13 -1.78 -17.49 -1.24
C TRP A 13 -1.09 -17.05 -2.53
N SER A 14 -0.18 -17.87 -3.07
CA SER A 14 0.49 -17.60 -4.34
C SER A 14 -0.47 -17.57 -5.54
N GLN A 15 -1.66 -18.18 -5.43
CA GLN A 15 -2.71 -18.11 -6.46
C GLN A 15 -3.55 -16.81 -6.38
N GLN A 16 -3.32 -15.93 -5.40
CA GLN A 16 -4.09 -14.69 -5.25
C GLN A 16 -3.61 -13.59 -6.21
N LEU A 17 -4.23 -13.49 -7.38
CA LEU A 17 -3.82 -12.51 -8.41
C LEU A 17 -4.26 -11.07 -8.11
N ASP A 18 -5.48 -10.88 -7.58
CA ASP A 18 -6.09 -9.56 -7.35
C ASP A 18 -5.97 -9.07 -5.90
N ASN A 19 -5.27 -9.82 -5.05
CA ASN A 19 -5.12 -9.46 -3.64
C ASN A 19 -4.04 -8.39 -3.46
N LYS A 20 -4.47 -7.19 -3.06
CA LYS A 20 -3.58 -6.04 -2.81
C LYS A 20 -2.44 -6.38 -1.84
N LEU A 21 -2.73 -7.13 -0.78
CA LEU A 21 -1.74 -7.50 0.22
C LEU A 21 -0.74 -8.54 -0.30
N HIS A 22 -1.18 -9.47 -1.16
CA HIS A 22 -0.28 -10.45 -1.80
C HIS A 22 0.82 -9.77 -2.63
N SER A 23 0.48 -8.69 -3.34
CA SER A 23 1.46 -7.89 -4.10
C SER A 23 2.59 -7.27 -3.25
N VAL A 24 2.34 -7.12 -1.93
CA VAL A 24 3.30 -6.54 -0.97
C VAL A 24 3.97 -7.63 -0.13
N LYS A 25 3.26 -8.73 0.16
CA LYS A 25 3.75 -9.86 0.95
C LYS A 25 3.43 -11.18 0.25
N PRO A 26 4.29 -11.64 -0.68
CA PRO A 26 4.07 -12.89 -1.42
C PRO A 26 4.32 -14.14 -0.55
N VAL A 27 5.12 -14.02 0.50
CA VAL A 27 5.44 -15.13 1.42
C VAL A 27 4.67 -14.96 2.73
N ILE A 28 3.92 -15.98 3.12
CA ILE A 28 3.18 -15.99 4.38
C ILE A 28 4.15 -15.98 5.55
N GLY A 29 3.88 -15.14 6.54
CA GLY A 29 4.66 -15.03 7.74
C GLY A 29 4.23 -13.84 8.58
N THR A 30 4.88 -13.65 9.73
CA THR A 30 4.67 -12.48 10.56
C THR A 30 5.26 -11.23 9.91
N TRP A 31 4.64 -10.08 10.16
CA TRP A 31 5.27 -8.79 9.89
C TRP A 31 6.24 -8.43 11.02
N PRO A 32 7.33 -7.71 10.74
CA PRO A 32 8.18 -7.16 11.79
C PRO A 32 7.38 -6.15 12.62
N VAL A 33 7.57 -6.20 13.94
CA VAL A 33 6.92 -5.29 14.87
C VAL A 33 7.54 -3.90 14.72
N ILE A 34 6.70 -2.90 14.42
CA ILE A 34 7.12 -1.51 14.41
C ILE A 34 6.93 -0.93 15.83
N PRO A 35 7.98 -0.40 16.48
CA PRO A 35 7.91 0.04 17.89
C PRO A 35 6.86 1.12 18.18
N MET A 36 6.48 1.91 17.16
CA MET A 36 5.53 3.00 17.28
C MET A 36 4.13 2.59 16.81
N GLN A 37 3.24 2.26 17.76
CA GLN A 37 1.89 1.76 17.50
C GLN A 37 1.09 2.60 16.48
N ARG A 38 1.15 3.94 16.57
CA ARG A 38 0.43 4.82 15.63
C ARG A 38 0.94 4.72 14.18
N THR A 39 2.25 4.51 14.01
CA THR A 39 2.87 4.33 12.70
C THR A 39 2.52 2.95 12.14
N ASP A 40 2.48 1.94 13.00
CA ASP A 40 2.13 0.57 12.64
C ASP A 40 0.69 0.45 12.11
N VAL A 41 -0.26 1.12 12.75
CA VAL A 41 -1.67 1.19 12.28
C VAL A 41 -1.75 1.83 10.89
N LYS A 42 -1.07 2.96 10.68
CA LYS A 42 -1.07 3.65 9.37
C LYS A 42 -0.43 2.79 8.29
N LEU A 43 0.69 2.13 8.61
CA LEU A 43 1.35 1.24 7.67
C LEU A 43 0.49 0.03 7.32
N THR A 44 -0.17 -0.57 8.31
CA THR A 44 -1.10 -1.68 8.10
C THR A 44 -2.23 -1.27 7.17
N ARG A 45 -2.83 -0.09 7.39
CA ARG A 45 -3.86 0.49 6.51
C ARG A 45 -3.37 0.68 5.08
N LEU A 46 -2.15 1.19 4.90
CA LEU A 46 -1.53 1.32 3.58
C LEU A 46 -1.33 -0.04 2.89
N ARG A 47 -0.81 -1.05 3.61
CA ARG A 47 -0.56 -2.40 3.09
C ARG A 47 -1.82 -3.08 2.55
N ILE A 48 -2.95 -2.94 3.25
CA ILE A 48 -4.23 -3.50 2.80
C ILE A 48 -4.96 -2.58 1.79
N GLY A 49 -4.44 -1.39 1.53
CA GLY A 49 -5.03 -0.44 0.59
C GLY A 49 -6.22 0.35 1.14
N HIS A 50 -6.33 0.51 2.46
CA HIS A 50 -7.44 1.15 3.16
C HIS A 50 -7.08 2.59 3.54
N ILE A 51 -7.42 3.52 2.67
CA ILE A 51 -7.41 4.96 2.93
C ILE A 51 -8.84 5.49 2.76
N ARG A 52 -9.15 6.65 3.34
CA ARG A 52 -10.48 7.24 3.28
C ARG A 52 -11.01 7.28 1.85
N PHE A 53 -10.23 7.73 0.87
CA PHE A 53 -10.70 7.75 -0.53
C PHE A 53 -10.97 6.37 -1.14
N THR A 54 -10.21 5.34 -0.76
CA THR A 54 -10.42 3.98 -1.30
C THR A 54 -11.61 3.27 -0.65
N HIS A 55 -12.09 3.74 0.50
CA HIS A 55 -13.10 3.01 1.28
C HIS A 55 -14.39 3.81 1.53
N TRP A 56 -14.33 5.14 1.53
CA TRP A 56 -15.47 6.02 1.80
C TRP A 56 -16.59 5.84 0.79
N HIS A 57 -16.24 5.77 -0.49
CA HIS A 57 -17.23 5.56 -1.55
C HIS A 57 -17.95 4.21 -1.41
N LEU A 58 -17.25 3.15 -0.97
CA LEU A 58 -17.87 1.85 -0.68
C LEU A 58 -18.87 1.93 0.48
N LEU A 59 -18.56 2.71 1.51
CA LEU A 59 -19.47 2.90 2.66
C LEU A 59 -20.72 3.70 2.30
N LEU A 60 -20.61 4.64 1.35
CA LEU A 60 -21.74 5.45 0.88
C LEU A 60 -22.46 4.89 -0.34
N GLY A 61 -21.93 3.82 -0.95
CA GLY A 61 -22.43 3.31 -2.23
C GLY A 61 -22.22 4.28 -3.40
N GLU A 62 -21.22 5.16 -3.29
CA GLU A 62 -20.86 6.14 -4.32
C GLU A 62 -19.82 5.58 -5.29
N ASN A 63 -19.63 6.26 -6.42
CA ASN A 63 -18.56 5.93 -7.37
C ASN A 63 -17.18 6.18 -6.76
N ALA A 64 -16.21 5.34 -7.13
CA ALA A 64 -14.83 5.51 -6.71
C ALA A 64 -14.29 6.88 -7.16
N PRO A 65 -13.67 7.66 -6.26
CA PRO A 65 -13.08 8.93 -6.65
C PRO A 65 -11.91 8.68 -7.61
N GLN A 66 -11.86 9.47 -8.68
CA GLN A 66 -10.83 9.39 -9.71
C GLN A 66 -9.82 10.52 -9.58
N CYS A 67 -8.57 10.23 -9.95
CA CYS A 67 -7.55 11.25 -10.09
C CYS A 67 -7.94 12.25 -11.20
N PRO A 68 -8.00 13.56 -10.92
CA PRO A 68 -8.42 14.54 -11.91
C PRO A 68 -7.57 14.55 -13.19
N SER A 69 -6.28 14.25 -13.05
CA SER A 69 -5.28 14.33 -14.11
C SER A 69 -5.21 13.07 -14.98
N CYS A 70 -5.17 11.86 -14.39
CA CYS A 70 -5.04 10.62 -15.16
C CYS A 70 -6.34 9.82 -15.29
N LYS A 71 -7.42 10.22 -14.59
CA LYS A 71 -8.74 9.57 -14.58
C LYS A 71 -8.78 8.15 -13.99
N ASP A 72 -7.67 7.63 -13.50
CA ASP A 72 -7.64 6.38 -12.75
C ASP A 72 -8.31 6.51 -11.38
N SER A 73 -8.84 5.40 -10.87
CA SER A 73 -9.38 5.35 -9.50
C SER A 73 -8.27 5.55 -8.47
N TYR A 74 -8.53 6.33 -7.42
CA TYR A 74 -7.59 6.47 -6.32
C TYR A 74 -7.40 5.12 -5.61
N THR A 75 -6.16 4.63 -5.62
CA THR A 75 -5.70 3.50 -4.81
C THR A 75 -4.39 3.85 -4.11
N VAL A 76 -4.02 3.10 -3.06
CA VAL A 76 -2.70 3.29 -2.40
C VAL A 76 -1.57 3.07 -3.40
N LYS A 77 -1.66 2.03 -4.24
CA LYS A 77 -0.68 1.78 -5.32
C LYS A 77 -0.61 2.96 -6.28
N HIS A 78 -1.76 3.49 -6.71
CA HIS A 78 -1.80 4.66 -7.58
C HIS A 78 -1.09 5.86 -6.96
N ILE A 79 -1.40 6.22 -5.71
CA ILE A 79 -0.82 7.39 -5.05
C ILE A 79 0.69 7.23 -4.83
N LEU A 80 1.15 6.03 -4.43
CA LEU A 80 2.53 5.79 -4.06
C LEU A 80 3.46 5.46 -5.24
N VAL A 81 2.91 4.91 -6.33
CA VAL A 81 3.70 4.31 -7.42
C VAL A 81 3.23 4.79 -8.80
N ASP A 82 1.93 4.61 -9.13
CA ASP A 82 1.51 4.70 -10.53
C ASP A 82 1.16 6.14 -10.99
N CYS A 83 0.85 7.06 -10.08
CA CYS A 83 0.31 8.37 -10.44
C CYS A 83 1.39 9.31 -11.00
N PRO A 84 1.27 9.78 -12.25
CA PRO A 84 2.26 10.68 -12.85
C PRO A 84 2.35 12.03 -12.12
N VAL A 85 1.26 12.47 -11.47
CA VAL A 85 1.21 13.71 -10.68
C VAL A 85 2.21 13.67 -9.52
N PHE A 86 2.39 12.50 -8.90
CA PHE A 86 3.27 12.33 -7.73
C PHE A 86 4.67 11.85 -8.10
N ASN A 87 4.95 11.57 -9.38
CA ASN A 87 6.22 11.03 -9.83
C ASN A 87 7.44 11.88 -9.40
N HIS A 88 7.32 13.21 -9.47
CA HIS A 88 8.39 14.11 -9.03
C HIS A 88 8.68 14.01 -7.52
N TYR A 89 7.64 13.80 -6.70
CA TYR A 89 7.80 13.52 -5.29
C TYR A 89 8.43 12.14 -5.07
N CYS A 90 8.11 11.13 -5.88
CA CYS A 90 8.77 9.82 -5.79
C CYS A 90 10.28 9.94 -5.97
N ILE A 91 10.74 10.65 -7.00
CA ILE A 91 12.17 10.93 -7.21
C ILE A 91 12.77 11.68 -6.02
N THR A 92 12.07 12.68 -5.50
CA THR A 92 12.56 13.53 -4.39
C THR A 92 12.69 12.76 -3.06
N PHE A 93 11.70 11.93 -2.71
CA PHE A 93 11.64 11.27 -1.40
C PHE A 93 12.23 9.85 -1.40
N PHE A 94 12.20 9.16 -2.54
CA PHE A 94 12.62 7.76 -2.68
C PHE A 94 13.84 7.58 -3.59
N GLY A 95 14.25 8.63 -4.31
CA GLY A 95 15.40 8.57 -5.22
C GLY A 95 15.13 7.83 -6.54
N SER A 96 13.90 7.38 -6.79
CA SER A 96 13.51 6.64 -8.00
C SER A 96 12.05 6.90 -8.37
N SER A 97 11.75 6.82 -9.67
CA SER A 97 10.38 6.76 -10.22
C SER A 97 9.92 5.32 -10.49
N HIS A 98 10.84 4.36 -10.46
CA HIS A 98 10.58 2.94 -10.68
C HIS A 98 10.59 2.24 -9.32
N LEU A 99 9.46 2.25 -8.66
CA LEU A 99 9.26 1.66 -7.34
C LEU A 99 8.12 0.66 -7.41
N THR A 100 8.19 -0.38 -6.61
CA THR A 100 7.06 -1.26 -6.34
C THR A 100 6.38 -0.83 -5.04
N LEU A 101 5.14 -1.27 -4.86
CA LEU A 101 4.45 -1.04 -3.59
C LEU A 101 5.18 -1.74 -2.42
N SER A 102 5.80 -2.89 -2.68
CA SER A 102 6.63 -3.62 -1.71
C SER A 102 7.86 -2.81 -1.26
N ASP A 103 8.51 -2.06 -2.16
CA ASP A 103 9.66 -1.23 -1.79
C ASP A 103 9.30 -0.12 -0.79
N LEU A 104 8.04 0.28 -0.77
CA LEU A 104 7.55 1.39 0.04
C LEU A 104 6.88 0.92 1.34
N VAL A 105 6.02 -0.09 1.27
CA VAL A 105 5.20 -0.56 2.40
C VAL A 105 5.43 -2.04 2.75
N GLY A 106 6.45 -2.69 2.17
CA GLY A 106 6.83 -4.08 2.43
C GLY A 106 7.35 -4.31 3.84
N GLU A 107 8.11 -5.39 4.04
CA GLU A 107 8.56 -5.79 5.39
C GLU A 107 9.41 -4.71 6.04
N ILE A 108 10.28 -4.10 5.24
CA ILE A 108 11.06 -2.93 5.62
C ILE A 108 10.47 -1.73 4.87
N PRO A 109 9.58 -0.94 5.51
CA PRO A 109 8.99 0.22 4.86
C PRO A 109 10.04 1.30 4.61
N HIS A 110 9.89 2.05 3.52
CA HIS A 110 10.84 3.11 3.18
C HIS A 110 10.83 4.23 4.23
N GLN A 111 12.02 4.66 4.68
CA GLN A 111 12.18 5.66 5.75
C GLN A 111 11.43 6.98 5.48
N ASN A 112 11.37 7.41 4.22
CA ASN A 112 10.71 8.66 3.81
C ASN A 112 9.22 8.51 3.45
N LEU A 113 8.62 7.33 3.58
CA LEU A 113 7.22 7.06 3.21
C LEU A 113 6.26 8.07 3.82
N PHE A 114 6.32 8.26 5.13
CA PHE A 114 5.40 9.17 5.83
C PHE A 114 5.69 10.64 5.53
N ALA A 115 6.93 11.00 5.20
CA ALA A 115 7.29 12.34 4.76
C ALA A 115 6.67 12.65 3.39
N PHE A 116 6.74 11.70 2.44
CA PHE A 116 6.07 11.76 1.15
C PHE A 116 4.55 11.91 1.32
N ILE A 117 3.92 11.03 2.09
CA ILE A 117 2.47 11.02 2.33
C ILE A 117 1.98 12.33 2.95
N ARG A 118 2.78 12.91 3.85
CA ARG A 118 2.48 14.23 4.44
C ARG A 118 2.57 15.33 3.38
N LYS A 119 3.55 15.27 2.48
CA LYS A 119 3.77 16.28 1.44
C LYS A 119 2.69 16.25 0.35
N THR A 120 2.24 15.06 -0.02
CA THR A 120 1.16 14.86 -1.00
C THR A 120 -0.22 15.18 -0.44
N GLY A 121 -0.34 15.43 0.87
CA GLY A 121 -1.60 15.71 1.54
C GLY A 121 -2.43 14.46 1.85
N PHE A 122 -1.94 13.24 1.64
CA PHE A 122 -2.76 12.05 1.93
C PHE A 122 -2.72 11.60 3.39
N LEU A 123 -1.89 12.21 4.24
CA LEU A 123 -1.73 11.77 5.63
C LEU A 123 -3.01 11.82 6.46
N TYR A 124 -3.88 12.82 6.23
CA TYR A 124 -5.16 12.96 6.93
C TYR A 124 -6.24 11.99 6.43
N LEU A 125 -5.89 11.16 5.45
CA LEU A 125 -6.78 10.20 4.81
C LEU A 125 -6.39 8.75 5.12
N ILE A 126 -5.35 8.52 5.92
CA ILE A 126 -4.90 7.19 6.37
C ILE A 126 -5.31 6.96 7.82
#